data_AF-A0A4Q2XKW8-F1
#
_entry.id   AF-A0A4Q2XKW8-F1
#
_cell.length_a   1.000
_cell.length_b   1.000
_cell.length_c   1.000
_cell.angle_alpha   90.00
_cell.angle_beta   90.00
_cell.angle_gamma   90.00
#
_symmetry.space_group_name_H-M   'P 1'
#
loop_
_entity.id
_entity.type
_entity.pdbx_description
1 polymer ?
#
loop_
_entity_poly.entity_id
_entity_poly.type
_entity_poly.pdbx_seq_one_letter_code
_entity_poly.pdbx_strand_id
1 'polypeptide(L)'
;PLGRAAAISRDGGDTFTSTYTGIPEIDAPACQGSILRWDRKRIFFTSPRGSKRENLTLWKSTDEGGTWSADRLIAAGPVAYADIVRTGDGKLGVLFENGTKDSYERISFQRLEID
;
A
#
# COMPACT_ATOMS: atom_id res chain seq x y z
N PRO A 1 16.80 3.18 -6.42
CA PRO A 1 15.56 3.75 -6.99
C PRO A 1 14.43 3.70 -5.96
N LEU A 2 13.97 4.86 -5.51
CA LEU A 2 12.72 4.99 -4.74
C LEU A 2 11.55 4.85 -5.72
N GLY A 3 10.43 4.30 -5.25
CA GLY A 3 9.18 4.25 -6.02
C GLY A 3 8.60 2.86 -6.22
N ARG A 4 7.41 2.84 -6.83
CA ARG A 4 6.68 1.64 -7.26
C ARG A 4 6.52 1.70 -8.77
N ALA A 5 6.34 0.53 -9.38
CA ALA A 5 6.00 0.42 -10.78
C ALA A 5 4.77 -0.48 -10.94
N ALA A 6 3.95 -0.21 -11.96
CA ALA A 6 2.78 -1.00 -12.29
C ALA A 6 2.81 -1.45 -13.76
N ALA A 7 2.13 -2.55 -14.01
CA ALA A 7 1.80 -3.06 -15.33
C ALA A 7 0.42 -3.73 -15.25
N ILE A 8 -0.32 -3.73 -16.36
CA ILE A 8 -1.67 -4.30 -16.45
C ILE A 8 -1.61 -5.53 -17.35
N SER A 9 -2.23 -6.62 -16.91
CA SER A 9 -2.53 -7.78 -17.76
C SER A 9 -4.03 -7.83 -18.04
N ARG A 10 -4.39 -8.31 -19.24
CA ARG A 10 -5.78 -8.55 -19.66
C ARG A 10 -6.07 -10.04 -19.94
N ASP A 11 -5.08 -10.90 -19.73
CA ASP A 11 -5.10 -12.32 -20.07
C ASP A 11 -4.74 -13.22 -18.88
N GLY A 12 -4.89 -12.71 -17.65
CA GLY A 12 -4.63 -13.49 -16.44
C GLY A 12 -3.17 -13.55 -16.01
N GLY A 13 -2.29 -12.77 -16.64
CA GLY A 13 -0.88 -12.62 -16.27
C GLY A 13 0.11 -13.18 -17.28
N ASP A 14 -0.37 -13.71 -18.41
CA ASP A 14 0.49 -14.26 -19.47
C ASP A 14 1.26 -13.14 -20.19
N THR A 15 0.59 -12.02 -20.46
CA THR A 15 1.23 -10.82 -21.02
C THR A 15 0.82 -9.55 -20.28
N PHE A 16 1.66 -8.53 -20.41
CA PHE A 16 1.39 -7.20 -19.90
C PHE A 16 1.22 -6.23 -21.05
N THR A 17 0.23 -5.35 -20.95
CA THR A 17 -0.18 -4.42 -22.01
C THR A 17 0.85 -3.33 -22.28
N SER A 18 1.82 -3.17 -21.39
CA SER A 18 2.93 -2.23 -21.48
C SER A 18 4.10 -2.70 -20.63
N THR A 19 5.25 -2.07 -20.79
CA THR A 19 6.34 -2.17 -19.81
C THR A 19 5.90 -1.61 -18.46
N TYR A 20 6.59 -2.06 -17.41
CA TYR A 20 6.40 -1.52 -16.06
C TYR A 20 6.64 -0.02 -16.05
N THR A 21 5.64 0.74 -15.60
CA THR A 21 5.66 2.20 -15.55
C THR A 21 5.75 2.65 -14.10
N GLY A 22 6.66 3.59 -13.81
CA GLY A 22 6.80 4.14 -12.46
C GLY A 22 5.58 4.94 -12.04
N ILE A 23 5.26 4.91 -10.73
CA ILE A 23 4.16 5.64 -10.11
C ILE A 23 4.78 6.78 -9.27
N PRO A 24 4.94 8.00 -9.83
CA PRO A 24 5.66 9.08 -9.18
C PRO A 24 4.97 9.61 -7.91
N GLU A 25 3.67 9.42 -7.76
CA GLU A 25 2.88 9.85 -6.60
C GLU A 25 3.18 9.01 -5.34
N ILE A 26 3.68 7.79 -5.50
CA ILE A 26 4.00 6.87 -4.41
C ILE A 26 5.51 6.95 -4.12
N ASP A 27 5.87 7.90 -3.27
CA ASP A 27 7.20 7.97 -2.67
C ASP A 27 7.34 6.89 -1.58
N ALA A 28 8.01 5.80 -1.92
CA ALA A 28 8.26 4.68 -1.04
C ALA A 28 9.68 4.13 -1.21
N PRO A 29 10.31 3.65 -0.12
CA PRO A 29 11.61 3.01 -0.20
C PRO A 29 11.50 1.63 -0.87
N ALA A 30 12.64 0.99 -1.12
CA ALA A 30 12.69 -0.43 -1.46
C ALA A 30 12.17 -1.27 -0.28
N CYS A 31 10.89 -1.61 -0.34
CA CYS A 31 10.14 -2.36 0.65
C CYS A 31 8.93 -3.01 -0.05
N GLN A 32 8.35 -4.04 0.55
CA GLN A 32 7.08 -4.57 0.08
C GLN A 32 5.96 -3.52 0.29
N GLY A 33 4.87 -3.69 -0.45
CA GLY A 33 3.60 -3.03 -0.18
C GLY A 33 2.46 -3.95 -0.56
N SER A 34 1.25 -3.62 -0.14
CA SER A 34 0.04 -4.38 -0.41
C SER A 34 -1.00 -3.53 -1.10
N ILE A 35 -1.75 -4.12 -2.03
CA ILE A 35 -2.78 -3.47 -2.85
C ILE A 35 -4.10 -4.23 -2.71
N LEU A 36 -5.20 -3.49 -2.56
CA LEU A 36 -6.53 -4.04 -2.36
C LEU A 36 -7.56 -3.25 -3.15
N ARG A 37 -8.32 -3.92 -4.01
CA ARG A 37 -9.56 -3.34 -4.55
C ARG A 37 -10.63 -3.39 -3.47
N TRP A 38 -11.04 -2.22 -2.99
CA TRP A 38 -12.00 -2.09 -1.90
C TRP A 38 -13.44 -2.25 -2.37
N ASP A 39 -13.75 -1.59 -3.50
CA ASP A 39 -15.03 -1.64 -4.19
C ASP A 39 -14.85 -1.30 -5.68
N ARG A 40 -15.95 -1.01 -6.39
CA ARG A 40 -15.94 -0.66 -7.82
C ARG A 40 -15.28 0.68 -8.15
N LYS A 41 -15.05 1.54 -7.16
CA LYS A 41 -14.54 2.91 -7.34
C LYS A 41 -13.19 3.11 -6.68
N ARG A 42 -12.85 2.36 -5.64
CA ARG A 42 -11.67 2.60 -4.80
C ARG A 42 -10.70 1.43 -4.83
N ILE A 43 -9.43 1.74 -5.06
CA ILE A 43 -8.29 0.85 -4.84
C ILE A 43 -7.40 1.49 -3.78
N PHE A 44 -6.99 0.69 -2.81
CA PHE A 44 -6.04 1.09 -1.79
C PHE A 44 -4.69 0.42 -2.00
N PHE A 45 -3.63 1.15 -1.68
CA PHE A 45 -2.27 0.63 -1.61
C PHE A 45 -1.64 1.07 -0.29
N THR A 46 -0.80 0.23 0.31
CA THR A 46 -0.03 0.60 1.51
C THR A 46 1.43 0.17 1.41
N SER A 47 2.28 1.00 2.00
CA SER A 47 3.72 0.84 2.15
C SER A 47 4.28 1.92 3.10
N PRO A 48 5.52 1.79 3.56
CA PRO A 48 6.24 2.92 4.15
C PRO A 48 6.35 4.08 3.14
N ARG A 49 6.42 5.32 3.64
CA ARG A 49 6.51 6.53 2.82
C ARG A 49 7.86 7.23 3.02
N GLY A 50 8.45 7.69 1.92
CA GLY A 50 9.71 8.43 1.92
C GLY A 50 10.93 7.57 1.62
N SER A 51 12.11 8.03 2.02
CA SER A 51 13.38 7.35 1.74
C SER A 51 13.72 6.21 2.70
N LYS A 52 12.97 6.07 3.80
CA LYS A 52 13.19 5.09 4.86
C LYS A 52 11.94 4.25 5.12
N ARG A 53 12.15 3.12 5.79
CA ARG A 53 11.10 2.20 6.27
C ARG A 53 10.39 2.78 7.51
N GLU A 54 9.64 3.83 7.28
CA GLU A 54 8.88 4.55 8.30
C GLU A 54 7.55 5.07 7.76
N ASN A 55 6.63 5.41 8.67
CA ASN A 55 5.36 6.07 8.39
C ASN A 55 4.47 5.29 7.39
N LEU A 56 3.90 4.16 7.84
CA LEU A 56 3.02 3.32 7.03
C LEU A 56 1.84 4.15 6.56
N THR A 57 1.74 4.35 5.25
CA THR A 57 0.76 5.24 4.64
C THR A 57 -0.20 4.44 3.78
N LEU A 58 -1.45 4.87 3.73
CA LEU A 58 -2.48 4.40 2.81
C LEU A 58 -2.59 5.39 1.65
N TRP A 59 -2.46 4.90 0.44
CA TRP A 59 -2.76 5.62 -0.79
C TRP A 59 -4.07 5.13 -1.37
N LYS A 60 -4.80 6.02 -2.03
CA LYS A 60 -6.08 5.76 -2.67
C LYS A 60 -6.01 6.13 -4.14
N SER A 61 -6.56 5.27 -4.98
CA SER A 61 -6.89 5.58 -6.37
C SER A 61 -8.41 5.46 -6.57
N THR A 62 -8.98 6.39 -7.33
CA THR A 62 -10.40 6.40 -7.72
C THR A 62 -10.63 6.31 -9.22
N ASP A 63 -9.56 6.08 -9.98
CA ASP A 63 -9.52 6.05 -11.45
C ASP A 63 -8.83 4.77 -11.94
N GLU A 64 -9.14 3.64 -11.28
CA GLU A 64 -8.67 2.31 -11.65
C GLU A 64 -7.14 2.13 -11.61
N GLY A 65 -6.46 2.85 -10.71
CA GLY A 65 -5.00 2.79 -10.51
C GLY A 65 -4.22 3.77 -11.39
N GLY A 66 -4.90 4.69 -12.09
CA GLY A 66 -4.29 5.70 -12.95
C GLY A 66 -3.51 6.75 -12.17
N THR A 67 -4.12 7.33 -11.12
CA THR A 67 -3.48 8.29 -10.22
C THR A 67 -3.69 7.90 -8.76
N TRP A 68 -2.78 8.35 -7.89
CA TRP A 68 -2.77 8.02 -6.47
C TRP A 68 -2.65 9.26 -5.60
N SER A 69 -3.42 9.31 -4.52
CA SER A 69 -3.29 10.33 -3.48
C SER A 69 -3.00 9.68 -2.13
N ALA A 70 -2.15 10.33 -1.32
CA ALA A 70 -1.95 9.92 0.06
C ALA A 70 -3.23 10.22 0.86
N ASP A 71 -3.85 9.18 1.39
CA ASP A 71 -5.17 9.25 2.03
C ASP A 71 -5.04 9.33 3.56
N ARG A 72 -4.23 8.46 4.16
CA ARG A 72 -4.13 8.34 5.62
C ARG A 72 -2.77 7.82 6.08
N LEU A 73 -2.25 8.36 7.19
CA LEU A 73 -1.14 7.74 7.94
C LEU A 73 -1.72 6.66 8.85
N ILE A 74 -1.28 5.41 8.69
CA ILE A 74 -1.73 4.26 9.49
C ILE A 74 -0.89 4.13 10.77
N ALA A 75 0.43 4.22 10.64
CA ALA A 75 1.35 4.10 11.77
C ALA A 75 2.58 4.98 11.57
N ALA A 76 2.88 5.83 12.54
CA ALA A 76 4.11 6.64 12.56
C ALA A 76 5.31 5.82 13.06
N GLY A 77 6.52 6.23 12.66
CA GLY A 77 7.76 5.60 13.12
C GLY A 77 8.15 4.35 12.31
N PRO A 78 9.05 3.49 12.84
CA PRO A 78 9.59 2.35 12.10
C PRO A 78 8.51 1.35 11.69
N VAL A 79 8.41 1.09 10.39
CA VAL A 79 7.48 0.12 9.79
C VAL A 79 8.13 -0.55 8.59
N ALA A 80 7.81 -1.80 8.33
CA ALA A 80 8.30 -2.51 7.14
C ALA A 80 7.14 -3.10 6.34
N TYR A 81 7.04 -4.42 6.22
CA TYR A 81 6.05 -5.05 5.36
C TYR A 81 4.65 -4.87 5.94
N ALA A 82 3.66 -4.78 5.07
CA ALA A 82 2.27 -4.65 5.44
C ALA A 82 1.36 -5.38 4.47
N ASP A 83 0.24 -5.89 4.99
CA ASP A 83 -0.83 -6.46 4.21
C ASP A 83 -2.18 -5.89 4.63
N ILE A 84 -3.06 -5.66 3.65
CA ILE A 84 -4.36 -5.05 3.85
C ILE A 84 -5.49 -5.91 3.31
N VAL A 85 -6.57 -5.99 4.09
CA VAL A 85 -7.76 -6.79 3.75
C VAL A 85 -9.02 -6.01 4.08
N ARG A 86 -10.12 -6.37 3.42
CA ARG A 86 -11.47 -5.98 3.87
C ARG A 86 -11.97 -7.02 4.86
N THR A 87 -12.21 -6.61 6.10
CA THR A 87 -12.72 -7.49 7.15
C THR A 87 -14.21 -7.78 6.95
N GLY A 88 -14.72 -8.83 7.61
CA GLY A 88 -16.14 -9.23 7.50
C GLY A 88 -17.13 -8.17 8.00
N ASP A 89 -16.70 -7.30 8.91
CA ASP A 89 -17.45 -6.13 9.38
C ASP A 89 -17.23 -4.87 8.51
N GLY A 90 -16.57 -5.02 7.35
CA GLY A 90 -16.45 -3.95 6.35
C GLY A 90 -15.36 -2.91 6.65
N LYS A 91 -14.42 -3.19 7.55
CA LYS A 91 -13.30 -2.31 7.90
C LYS A 91 -12.03 -2.67 7.12
N LEU A 92 -11.09 -1.73 7.05
CA LEU A 92 -9.76 -2.03 6.52
C LEU A 92 -8.93 -2.67 7.63
N GLY A 93 -8.68 -3.96 7.50
CA GLY A 93 -7.71 -4.67 8.34
C GLY A 93 -6.30 -4.45 7.80
N VAL A 94 -5.36 -4.11 8.68
CA VAL A 94 -3.95 -3.88 8.34
C VAL A 94 -3.08 -4.72 9.26
N LEU A 95 -2.31 -5.65 8.71
CA LEU A 95 -1.29 -6.43 9.41
C LEU A 95 0.08 -5.90 8.98
N PHE A 96 0.96 -5.51 9.91
CA PHE A 96 2.23 -4.88 9.52
C PHE A 96 3.34 -5.05 10.54
N GLU A 97 4.58 -5.06 10.05
CA GLU A 97 5.81 -5.06 10.85
C GLU A 97 6.08 -3.66 11.40
N ASN A 98 6.35 -3.53 12.70
CA ASN A 98 6.72 -2.27 13.33
C ASN A 98 7.54 -2.47 14.62
N GLY A 99 7.89 -1.35 15.26
CA GLY A 99 8.52 -1.32 16.59
C GLY A 99 8.73 0.08 17.11
N THR A 100 9.50 0.21 18.19
CA THR A 100 9.87 1.51 18.76
C THR A 100 11.24 1.97 18.28
N LYS A 101 12.22 1.06 18.17
CA LYS A 101 13.58 1.37 17.71
C LYS A 101 13.81 0.92 16.27
N ASP A 102 13.29 -0.24 15.90
CA ASP A 102 13.37 -0.83 14.56
C ASP A 102 12.00 -1.35 14.09
N SER A 103 11.82 -1.49 12.78
CA SER A 103 10.66 -2.12 12.15
C SER A 103 10.50 -3.62 12.41
N TYR A 104 11.53 -4.34 12.84
CA TYR A 104 11.51 -5.81 13.01
C TYR A 104 11.32 -6.27 14.46
N GLU A 105 10.52 -5.57 15.25
CA GLU A 105 10.31 -5.90 16.66
C GLU A 105 9.00 -6.67 16.91
N ARG A 106 7.94 -6.36 16.15
CA ARG A 106 6.63 -7.01 16.30
C ARG A 106 5.81 -6.91 15.00
N ILE A 107 4.77 -7.72 14.94
CA ILE A 107 3.70 -7.60 13.94
C ILE A 107 2.44 -7.13 14.65
N SER A 108 1.86 -6.03 14.17
CA SER A 108 0.64 -5.42 14.71
C SER A 108 -0.53 -5.60 13.75
N PHE A 109 -1.74 -5.76 14.29
CA PHE A 109 -2.98 -5.73 13.50
C PHE A 109 -3.85 -4.54 13.93
N GLN A 110 -4.33 -3.75 12.98
CA GLN A 110 -5.26 -2.65 13.20
C GLN A 110 -6.49 -2.79 12.30
N ARG A 111 -7.63 -2.27 12.75
CA ARG A 111 -8.84 -2.12 11.94
C ARG A 111 -9.18 -0.64 11.85
N LEU A 112 -9.37 -0.14 10.64
CA LEU A 112 -9.64 1.26 10.36
C LEU A 112 -10.99 1.40 9.66
N GLU A 113 -11.76 2.41 10.05
CA GLU A 113 -12.92 2.85 9.27
C GLU A 113 -12.44 3.52 7.99
N ILE A 114 -13.15 3.31 6.88
CA ILE A 114 -12.83 3.89 5.58
C ILE A 114 -14.04 4.70 5.11
N ASP A 115 -13.80 5.96 4.79
CA ASP A 115 -14.79 6.88 4.23
C ASP A 115 -14.91 6.71 2.71
#